data_AF-F7TAM7-F1
#
_entry.id   AF-F7TAM7-F1
#
_cell.length_a   1.000
_cell.length_b   1.000
_cell.length_c   1.000
_cell.angle_alpha   90.00
_cell.angle_beta   90.00
_cell.angle_gamma   90.00
#
_symmetry.space_group_name_H-M   'P 1'
#
loop_
_entity.id
_entity.type
_entity.pdbx_description
1 polymer ?
#
loop_
_entity_poly.entity_id
_entity_poly.type
_entity_poly.pdbx_seq_one_letter_code
_entity_poly.pdbx_strand_id
1 'polypeptide(L)'
;MNFRGSRGDRDELDINLIPLIDVLLVILIFLAATTSFARFTQLKVTLPQASAEQETPPALEVAISQDGRYALNGTLIDVSTPPEIADVLRQAAAGKTEPLVVINADAPGHPPVRDQRDGSGPPGRHRPRQLRRPDHPVSASRPKASLLARQWQHGGWLSTLLRPLSALTARVVARKRARYRDGRATAYRAPVPVVVIGNIFVGGTGKTPMVIATVDALRARGYTPGVVSRGYGVKLGPQPRVGQGELDAAQFGDEPALIARATRAPVSVHPRRALAAQALLRAHPRVDVIVSDDGLQHLALARDVEIVVQDPRGVGNGRLLPAGPLREPASRLHEVDAVITNIGVPDGRAAPPAGAGPRQVAMWLEPDEARQIEGGARRPLAAFAGQPDVAAAAGIGNPERFFTTLRTQGIALAATLPLPDHHDYARSPFQALAARTILVTSKDAIKCAALHDARLWEVPVRAGFSDPQLFDWLAQTLRQRAPRQP
;
A
#
# COMPACT_ATOMS: atom_id res chain seq x y z
N MET A 1 -17.55 24.27 55.67
CA MET A 1 -18.21 24.16 54.36
C MET A 1 -17.41 24.97 53.35
N ASN A 2 -16.58 24.31 52.53
CA ASN A 2 -15.82 24.97 51.45
C ASN A 2 -16.28 24.39 50.12
N PHE A 3 -17.16 25.11 49.43
CA PHE A 3 -17.61 24.79 48.09
C PHE A 3 -16.45 25.03 47.11
N ARG A 4 -15.67 23.98 46.83
CA ARG A 4 -14.89 23.91 45.59
C ARG A 4 -15.88 23.77 44.45
N GLY A 5 -16.13 24.87 43.76
CA GLY A 5 -16.94 24.89 42.55
C GLY A 5 -16.44 23.82 41.58
N SER A 6 -17.35 22.88 41.27
CA SER A 6 -17.23 21.97 40.14
C SER A 6 -17.03 22.81 38.87
N ARG A 7 -15.78 23.01 38.48
CA ARG A 7 -15.47 23.37 37.10
C ARG A 7 -15.71 22.10 36.31
N GLY A 8 -16.93 22.04 35.78
CA GLY A 8 -17.42 20.97 34.95
C GLY A 8 -16.40 20.57 33.90
N ASP A 9 -16.41 19.26 33.69
CA ASP A 9 -15.93 18.52 32.54
C ASP A 9 -16.21 19.28 31.23
N ARG A 10 -15.37 20.28 30.93
CA ARG A 10 -15.21 20.77 29.58
C ARG A 10 -14.38 19.70 28.92
N ASP A 11 -15.07 18.69 28.40
CA ASP A 11 -14.66 17.94 27.22
C ASP A 11 -13.98 18.95 26.30
N GLU A 12 -12.64 19.00 26.32
CA GLU A 12 -11.90 19.66 25.26
C GLU A 12 -12.39 18.95 24.01
N LEU A 13 -13.13 19.67 23.18
CA LEU A 13 -13.34 19.34 21.78
C LEU A 13 -11.95 19.26 21.15
N ASP A 14 -11.29 18.12 21.37
CA ASP A 14 -10.08 17.70 20.72
C ASP A 14 -10.43 17.85 19.24
N ILE A 15 -9.82 18.85 18.57
CA ILE A 15 -9.98 18.99 17.13
C ILE A 15 -9.50 17.67 16.57
N ASN A 16 -10.47 16.85 16.16
CA ASN A 16 -10.28 15.52 15.66
C ASN A 16 -9.61 15.70 14.28
N LEU A 17 -8.28 15.83 14.31
CA LEU A 17 -7.43 16.06 13.14
C LEU A 17 -7.58 14.95 12.11
N ILE A 18 -8.01 13.76 12.51
CA ILE A 18 -8.26 12.67 11.55
C ILE A 18 -9.50 12.95 10.70
N PRO A 19 -10.70 13.23 11.22
CA PRO A 19 -11.81 13.72 10.41
C PRO A 19 -11.44 14.91 9.53
N LEU A 20 -10.62 15.85 10.01
CA LEU A 20 -10.17 16.97 9.19
C LEU A 20 -9.22 16.53 8.06
N ILE A 21 -8.28 15.62 8.32
CA ILE A 21 -7.40 15.02 7.31
C ILE A 21 -8.21 14.19 6.33
N ASP A 22 -9.20 13.42 6.79
CA ASP A 22 -10.08 12.61 5.97
C ASP A 22 -10.98 13.51 5.11
N VAL A 23 -11.52 14.60 5.65
CA VAL A 23 -12.25 15.63 4.89
C VAL A 23 -11.33 16.31 3.89
N LEU A 24 -10.11 16.67 4.25
CA LEU A 24 -9.13 17.26 3.32
C LEU A 24 -8.71 16.27 2.24
N LEU A 25 -8.54 14.99 2.58
CA LEU A 25 -8.21 13.91 1.66
C LEU A 25 -9.38 13.62 0.73
N VAL A 26 -10.61 13.59 1.24
CA VAL A 26 -11.85 13.48 0.45
C VAL A 26 -12.00 14.68 -0.44
N ILE A 27 -11.76 15.91 0.04
CA ILE A 27 -11.78 17.12 -0.79
C ILE A 27 -10.69 17.02 -1.87
N LEU A 28 -9.49 16.54 -1.56
CA LEU A 28 -8.40 16.36 -2.54
C LEU A 28 -8.69 15.26 -3.56
N ILE A 29 -9.25 14.13 -3.13
CA ILE A 29 -9.72 13.04 -3.99
C ILE A 29 -10.86 13.56 -4.87
N PHE A 30 -11.80 14.30 -4.29
CA PHE A 30 -12.91 14.90 -5.00
C PHE A 30 -12.43 15.95 -5.99
N LEU A 31 -11.46 16.80 -5.63
CA LEU A 31 -10.82 17.76 -6.55
C LEU A 31 -10.05 17.04 -7.67
N ALA A 32 -9.33 15.97 -7.35
CA ALA A 32 -8.60 15.17 -8.34
C ALA A 32 -9.58 14.41 -9.28
N ALA A 33 -10.69 13.91 -8.76
CA ALA A 33 -11.74 13.24 -9.52
C ALA A 33 -12.54 14.25 -10.37
N THR A 34 -12.92 15.40 -9.81
CA THR A 34 -13.65 16.46 -10.53
C THR A 34 -12.79 17.18 -11.56
N THR A 35 -11.49 17.37 -11.33
CA THR A 35 -10.57 17.88 -12.37
C THR A 35 -10.36 16.88 -13.52
N SER A 36 -10.45 15.57 -13.24
CA SER A 36 -10.48 14.55 -14.28
C SER A 36 -11.82 14.54 -15.04
N PHE A 37 -12.92 14.94 -14.39
CA PHE A 37 -14.26 15.06 -14.98
C PHE A 37 -14.46 16.34 -15.79
N ALA A 38 -13.81 17.45 -15.40
CA ALA A 38 -13.90 18.73 -16.10
C ALA A 38 -13.28 18.71 -17.52
N ARG A 39 -12.53 17.67 -17.88
CA ARG A 39 -12.06 17.43 -19.26
C ARG A 39 -13.05 16.65 -20.13
N PHE A 40 -14.15 16.14 -19.59
CA PHE A 40 -15.13 15.32 -20.32
C PHE A 40 -16.50 15.97 -20.53
N THR A 41 -16.72 17.20 -20.06
CA THR A 41 -17.98 17.93 -20.28
C THR A 41 -17.76 19.13 -21.19
N GLN A 42 -17.34 18.89 -22.43
CA GLN A 42 -17.81 19.70 -23.55
C GLN A 42 -18.95 18.90 -24.20
N LEU A 43 -20.19 19.24 -23.83
CA LEU A 43 -21.39 18.67 -24.43
C LEU A 43 -21.38 18.96 -25.94
N LYS A 44 -21.33 17.91 -26.76
CA LYS A 44 -21.72 17.98 -28.17
C LYS A 44 -23.13 17.38 -28.27
N VAL A 45 -24.13 18.24 -28.38
CA VAL A 45 -25.52 17.84 -28.62
C VAL A 45 -25.75 17.79 -30.12
N THR A 46 -26.06 16.62 -30.68
CA THR A 46 -26.99 16.50 -31.82
C THR A 46 -27.62 15.09 -31.91
N LEU A 47 -28.96 15.10 -31.82
CA LEU A 47 -30.08 14.23 -32.28
C LEU A 47 -29.87 12.74 -32.71
N PRO A 48 -30.91 11.88 -32.54
CA PRO A 48 -30.79 10.42 -32.62
C PRO A 48 -31.01 9.89 -34.04
N GLN A 49 -30.25 8.88 -34.48
CA GLN A 49 -30.66 7.91 -35.51
C GLN A 49 -30.00 6.53 -35.34
N ALA A 50 -30.66 5.54 -35.93
CA ALA A 50 -30.67 4.08 -35.73
C ALA A 50 -29.34 3.30 -35.82
N SER A 51 -29.37 2.10 -35.22
CA SER A 51 -28.37 1.04 -35.28
C SER A 51 -27.87 0.73 -36.70
N ALA A 52 -26.55 0.67 -36.86
CA ALA A 52 -25.87 -0.16 -37.85
C ALA A 52 -24.44 -0.45 -37.36
N GLU A 53 -23.93 -1.62 -37.71
CA GLU A 53 -22.62 -2.18 -37.34
C GLU A 53 -21.46 -1.18 -37.46
N GLN A 54 -20.53 -1.21 -36.50
CA GLN A 54 -19.29 -0.43 -36.56
C GLN A 54 -18.34 -1.03 -37.61
N GLU A 55 -18.45 -0.57 -38.85
CA GLU A 55 -17.33 -0.59 -39.79
C GLU A 55 -16.31 0.49 -39.39
N THR A 56 -15.10 0.07 -39.04
CA THR A 56 -13.95 0.97 -38.86
C THR A 56 -13.68 1.72 -40.16
N PRO A 57 -13.55 3.06 -40.17
CA PRO A 57 -13.31 3.81 -41.40
C PRO A 57 -11.96 3.40 -42.03
N PRO A 58 -11.84 3.40 -43.38
CA PRO A 58 -10.65 2.95 -44.08
C PRO A 58 -9.47 3.89 -43.79
N ALA A 59 -8.59 3.50 -42.87
CA ALA A 59 -7.37 4.22 -42.54
C ALA A 59 -6.24 3.89 -43.54
N LEU A 60 -5.42 4.90 -43.86
CA LEU A 60 -4.15 4.71 -44.57
C LEU A 60 -3.05 4.54 -43.51
N GLU A 61 -2.49 3.34 -43.42
CA GLU A 61 -1.45 3.01 -42.45
C GLU A 61 -0.06 3.24 -43.06
N VAL A 62 0.71 4.15 -42.47
CA VAL A 62 2.09 4.47 -42.88
C VAL A 62 3.04 3.95 -41.82
N ALA A 63 3.93 3.04 -42.19
CA ALA A 63 4.98 2.54 -41.31
C ALA A 63 6.35 3.08 -41.74
N ILE A 64 7.18 3.45 -40.77
CA ILE A 64 8.54 3.93 -40.99
C ILE A 64 9.51 3.05 -40.19
N SER A 65 10.43 2.39 -40.88
CA SER A 65 11.44 1.54 -40.26
C SER A 65 12.64 2.34 -39.75
N GLN A 66 13.42 1.74 -38.85
CA GLN A 66 14.60 2.38 -38.25
C GLN A 66 15.73 2.68 -39.25
N ASP A 67 15.78 1.96 -40.37
CA ASP A 67 16.69 2.20 -41.48
C ASP A 67 16.13 3.16 -42.54
N GLY A 68 15.03 3.87 -42.22
CA GLY A 68 14.48 4.95 -43.03
C GLY A 68 13.64 4.50 -44.23
N ARG A 69 13.18 3.24 -44.26
CA ARG A 69 12.28 2.73 -45.30
C ARG A 69 10.81 2.98 -44.92
N TYR A 70 10.00 3.24 -45.92
CA TYR A 70 8.57 3.56 -45.77
C TYR A 70 7.70 2.43 -46.29
N ALA A 71 6.57 2.17 -45.65
CA ALA A 71 5.53 1.28 -46.16
C ALA A 71 4.14 1.90 -46.00
N LEU A 72 3.27 1.67 -46.98
CA LEU A 72 1.88 2.12 -46.99
C LEU A 72 0.95 0.89 -47.06
N ASN A 73 0.05 0.74 -46.09
CA ASN A 73 -0.83 -0.41 -45.92
C ASN A 73 -0.08 -1.75 -46.02
N GLY A 74 1.13 -1.81 -45.44
CA GLY A 74 1.99 -2.99 -45.46
C GLY A 74 2.81 -3.20 -46.73
N THR A 75 2.73 -2.33 -47.74
CA THR A 75 3.54 -2.40 -48.97
C THR A 75 4.70 -1.41 -48.91
N LEU A 76 5.93 -1.89 -49.08
CA LEU A 76 7.13 -1.03 -49.13
C LEU A 76 7.05 -0.06 -50.31
N ILE A 77 7.32 1.22 -50.04
CA ILE A 77 7.39 2.27 -51.04
C ILE A 77 8.82 2.82 -51.10
N ASP A 78 9.37 2.89 -52.31
CA ASP A 78 10.73 3.37 -52.56
C ASP A 78 10.70 4.89 -52.79
N VAL A 79 10.73 5.63 -51.69
CA VAL A 79 10.67 7.10 -51.66
C VAL A 79 11.75 7.61 -50.72
N SER A 80 12.44 8.67 -51.15
CA SER A 80 13.63 9.18 -50.45
C SER A 80 13.48 10.64 -50.01
N THR A 81 12.42 11.33 -50.47
CA THR A 81 12.18 12.73 -50.14
C THR A 81 10.74 12.99 -49.63
N PRO A 82 10.53 13.96 -48.71
CA PRO A 82 9.19 14.31 -48.20
C PRO A 82 8.14 14.65 -49.27
N PRO A 83 8.47 15.30 -50.39
CA PRO A 83 7.51 15.53 -51.48
C PRO A 83 7.02 14.24 -52.15
N GLU A 84 7.90 13.26 -52.37
CA GLU A 84 7.53 11.96 -52.96
C GLU A 84 6.55 11.20 -52.06
N ILE A 85 6.76 11.23 -50.74
CA ILE A 85 5.85 10.63 -49.76
C ILE A 85 4.47 11.29 -49.83
N ALA A 86 4.41 12.61 -49.93
CA ALA A 86 3.16 13.36 -50.02
C ALA A 86 2.37 12.99 -51.29
N ASP A 87 3.04 12.78 -52.42
CA ASP A 87 2.38 12.41 -53.67
C ASP A 87 1.84 10.97 -53.64
N VAL A 88 2.59 10.02 -53.06
CA VAL A 88 2.12 8.64 -52.84
C VAL A 88 0.90 8.60 -51.91
N LEU A 89 0.90 9.40 -50.84
CA LEU A 89 -0.25 9.49 -49.93
C LEU A 89 -1.47 10.14 -50.58
N ARG A 90 -1.28 11.16 -51.43
CA ARG A 90 -2.36 11.79 -52.21
C ARG A 90 -2.97 10.82 -53.22
N GLN A 91 -2.15 10.03 -53.90
CA GLN A 91 -2.63 8.98 -54.81
C GLN A 91 -3.41 7.90 -54.07
N ALA A 92 -2.93 7.45 -52.91
CA ALA A 92 -3.63 6.45 -52.09
C ALA A 92 -4.90 6.97 -51.41
N ALA A 93 -5.00 8.29 -51.25
CA ALA A 93 -6.17 9.01 -50.76
C ALA A 93 -7.17 9.36 -51.88
N ALA A 94 -6.83 9.18 -53.16
CA ALA A 94 -7.69 9.56 -54.27
C ALA A 94 -9.03 8.80 -54.21
N GLY A 95 -10.14 9.55 -54.20
CA GLY A 95 -11.49 9.01 -54.08
C GLY A 95 -11.98 8.76 -52.65
N LYS A 96 -11.21 9.10 -51.61
CA LYS A 96 -11.63 9.01 -50.19
C LYS A 96 -11.94 10.39 -49.62
N THR A 97 -13.13 10.56 -49.05
CA THR A 97 -13.53 11.76 -48.31
C THR A 97 -12.95 11.69 -46.89
N GLU A 98 -12.03 12.61 -46.54
CA GLU A 98 -11.35 12.69 -45.23
C GLU A 98 -10.64 11.39 -44.76
N PRO A 99 -9.62 10.89 -45.47
CA PRO A 99 -8.93 9.68 -45.07
C PRO A 99 -8.15 9.88 -43.76
N LEU A 100 -8.40 9.00 -42.78
CA LEU A 100 -7.61 8.92 -41.56
C LEU A 100 -6.22 8.35 -41.88
N VAL A 101 -5.17 9.12 -41.65
CA VAL A 101 -3.78 8.66 -41.81
C VAL A 101 -3.23 8.29 -40.44
N VAL A 102 -2.77 7.06 -40.29
CA VAL A 102 -2.13 6.55 -39.07
C VAL A 102 -0.65 6.35 -39.36
N ILE A 103 0.23 7.04 -38.63
CA ILE A 103 1.68 6.94 -38.83
C ILE A 103 2.30 6.21 -37.64
N ASN A 104 2.90 5.05 -37.93
CA ASN A 104 3.65 4.22 -36.98
C ASN A 104 5.15 4.33 -37.28
N ALA A 105 5.85 5.15 -36.50
CA ALA A 105 7.32 5.16 -36.48
C ALA A 105 7.83 4.19 -35.41
N ASP A 106 8.92 3.47 -35.71
CA ASP A 106 9.58 2.47 -34.84
C ASP A 106 8.91 1.08 -34.73
N ALA A 107 8.08 0.69 -35.69
CA ALA A 107 7.58 -0.69 -35.78
C ALA A 107 8.61 -1.61 -36.48
N PRO A 108 8.91 -2.82 -35.96
CA PRO A 108 9.69 -3.80 -36.70
C PRO A 108 8.94 -4.17 -37.98
N GLY A 109 9.60 -4.00 -39.13
CA GLY A 109 9.02 -4.30 -40.44
C GLY A 109 8.51 -5.73 -40.51
N HIS A 110 7.26 -5.90 -40.95
CA HIS A 110 6.70 -7.20 -41.28
C HIS A 110 7.53 -7.87 -42.40
N PRO A 111 8.04 -9.10 -42.23
CA PRO A 111 8.56 -9.86 -43.36
C PRO A 111 7.41 -10.50 -44.15
N PRO A 112 7.53 -10.65 -45.49
CA PRO A 112 6.44 -11.16 -46.31
C PRO A 112 6.34 -12.69 -46.35
N VAL A 113 5.10 -13.10 -46.59
CA VAL A 113 4.54 -14.31 -47.21
C VAL A 113 5.53 -15.38 -47.71
N ARG A 114 5.30 -16.62 -47.26
CA ARG A 114 5.99 -17.85 -47.63
C ARG A 114 5.40 -18.42 -48.92
N ASP A 115 6.19 -18.45 -49.99
CA ASP A 115 5.86 -19.17 -51.22
C ASP A 115 6.33 -20.64 -51.11
N GLN A 116 5.51 -21.57 -51.61
CA GLN A 116 5.79 -23.00 -51.69
C GLN A 116 6.61 -23.31 -52.95
N ARG A 117 7.67 -24.13 -52.84
CA ARG A 117 8.07 -25.13 -53.86
C ARG A 117 9.22 -26.03 -53.37
N ASP A 118 9.27 -27.20 -54.01
CA ASP A 118 9.97 -28.46 -53.73
C ASP A 118 11.51 -28.45 -53.69
N GLY A 119 12.10 -29.54 -53.14
CA GLY A 119 13.39 -30.06 -53.62
C GLY A 119 14.38 -30.67 -52.60
N SER A 120 14.30 -31.99 -52.39
CA SER A 120 15.41 -32.98 -52.27
C SER A 120 16.74 -32.74 -51.48
N GLY A 121 16.92 -33.47 -50.35
CA GLY A 121 18.13 -34.23 -49.89
C GLY A 121 19.29 -33.53 -49.13
N PRO A 122 20.23 -34.25 -48.45
CA PRO A 122 20.18 -35.48 -47.62
C PRO A 122 20.72 -35.22 -46.16
N PRO A 123 20.85 -36.23 -45.25
CA PRO A 123 20.89 -35.99 -43.78
C PRO A 123 22.32 -35.87 -43.20
N GLY A 124 22.49 -35.00 -42.19
CA GLY A 124 23.78 -34.85 -41.52
C GLY A 124 23.74 -34.14 -40.15
N ARG A 125 23.96 -34.97 -39.11
CA ARG A 125 24.65 -34.69 -37.83
C ARG A 125 23.93 -33.88 -36.73
N HIS A 126 23.61 -34.63 -35.67
CA HIS A 126 23.26 -34.19 -34.32
C HIS A 126 24.30 -33.21 -33.70
N ARG A 127 23.81 -32.10 -33.14
CA ARG A 127 24.41 -31.37 -32.01
C ARG A 127 23.31 -30.99 -31.00
N PRO A 128 23.62 -30.92 -29.70
CA PRO A 128 22.62 -30.91 -28.63
C PRO A 128 21.91 -29.55 -28.49
N ARG A 129 20.59 -29.62 -28.23
CA ARG A 129 19.69 -28.49 -27.93
C ARG A 129 20.19 -27.69 -26.72
N GLN A 130 20.68 -26.48 -26.95
CA GLN A 130 20.71 -25.45 -25.91
C GLN A 130 19.28 -24.93 -25.71
N LEU A 131 18.79 -25.07 -24.48
CA LEU A 131 17.54 -24.47 -24.00
C LEU A 131 17.62 -22.95 -24.14
N ARG A 132 16.87 -22.43 -25.11
CA ARG A 132 16.69 -21.00 -25.36
C ARG A 132 15.95 -20.40 -24.15
N ARG A 133 16.65 -19.54 -23.40
CA ARG A 133 16.03 -18.66 -22.39
C ARG A 133 14.98 -17.78 -23.10
N PRO A 134 13.77 -17.60 -22.55
CA PRO A 134 12.86 -16.59 -23.07
C PRO A 134 13.34 -15.21 -22.57
N ASP A 135 13.98 -14.46 -23.47
CA ASP A 135 14.16 -13.03 -23.35
C ASP A 135 12.83 -12.32 -23.66
N HIS A 136 12.25 -11.69 -22.65
CA HIS A 136 11.74 -10.31 -22.62
C HIS A 136 10.51 -10.16 -21.69
N PRO A 137 10.52 -9.15 -20.81
CA PRO A 137 9.38 -8.84 -19.96
C PRO A 137 8.24 -8.25 -20.80
N VAL A 138 7.05 -8.84 -20.66
CA VAL A 138 5.80 -8.23 -21.09
C VAL A 138 5.73 -6.83 -20.46
N SER A 139 5.59 -5.81 -21.32
CA SER A 139 5.41 -4.42 -20.92
C SER A 139 4.17 -4.29 -20.03
N ALA A 140 4.37 -4.35 -18.72
CA ALA A 140 3.35 -4.04 -17.74
C ALA A 140 3.03 -2.55 -17.87
N SER A 141 1.79 -2.24 -18.27
CA SER A 141 1.25 -0.88 -18.21
C SER A 141 1.36 -0.38 -16.77
N ARG A 142 2.36 0.47 -16.51
CA ARG A 142 2.54 1.10 -15.20
C ARG A 142 1.26 1.89 -14.88
N PRO A 143 0.55 1.62 -13.77
CA PRO A 143 -0.53 2.49 -13.36
C PRO A 143 0.03 3.90 -13.16
N LYS A 144 -0.55 4.90 -13.83
CA LYS A 144 -0.12 6.30 -13.70
C LYS A 144 -0.32 6.70 -12.23
N ALA A 145 0.77 6.77 -11.47
CA ALA A 145 0.75 7.31 -10.11
C ALA A 145 0.00 8.65 -10.13
N SER A 146 -0.97 8.80 -9.24
CA SER A 146 -1.84 9.98 -9.21
C SER A 146 -0.98 11.26 -9.20
N LEU A 147 -1.45 12.33 -9.86
CA LEU A 147 -0.75 13.63 -9.88
C LEU A 147 -0.39 14.09 -8.46
N LEU A 148 -1.26 13.78 -7.49
CA LEU A 148 -1.03 14.04 -6.07
C LEU A 148 0.13 13.22 -5.50
N ALA A 149 0.22 11.92 -5.77
CA ALA A 149 1.32 11.08 -5.29
C ALA A 149 2.67 11.57 -5.83
N ARG A 150 2.73 12.03 -7.09
CA ARG A 150 3.94 12.64 -7.66
C ARG A 150 4.30 13.96 -6.97
N GLN A 151 3.31 14.82 -6.74
CA GLN A 151 3.50 16.10 -6.03
C GLN A 151 3.94 15.91 -4.57
N TRP A 152 3.43 14.88 -3.90
CA TRP A 152 3.85 14.53 -2.55
C TRP A 152 5.27 13.95 -2.51
N GLN A 153 5.66 13.19 -3.53
CA GLN A 153 7.00 12.60 -3.59
C GLN A 153 8.08 13.61 -3.97
N HIS A 154 7.83 14.46 -4.98
CA HIS A 154 8.85 15.33 -5.58
C HIS A 154 8.56 16.83 -5.47
N GLY A 155 7.39 17.21 -4.96
CA GLY A 155 6.92 18.60 -5.01
C GLY A 155 6.38 18.99 -6.39
N GLY A 156 6.21 20.30 -6.59
CA GLY A 156 5.67 20.88 -7.82
C GLY A 156 4.70 22.02 -7.54
N TRP A 157 4.03 22.52 -8.59
CA TRP A 157 3.18 23.71 -8.49
C TRP A 157 2.03 23.55 -7.49
N LEU A 158 1.33 22.41 -7.49
CA LEU A 158 0.21 22.14 -6.58
C LEU A 158 0.69 22.04 -5.14
N SER A 159 1.80 21.32 -4.90
CA SER A 159 2.42 21.27 -3.58
C SER A 159 2.82 22.67 -3.10
N THR A 160 3.33 23.52 -3.99
CA THR A 160 3.74 24.89 -3.67
C THR A 160 2.55 25.78 -3.33
N LEU A 161 1.44 25.67 -4.08
CA LEU A 161 0.20 26.38 -3.81
C LEU A 161 -0.40 26.01 -2.44
N LEU A 162 -0.28 24.74 -2.03
CA LEU A 162 -0.80 24.23 -0.76
C LEU A 162 0.10 24.52 0.46
N ARG A 163 1.28 25.15 0.28
CA ARG A 163 2.22 25.44 1.39
C ARG A 163 1.61 26.26 2.53
N PRO A 164 0.78 27.30 2.31
CA PRO A 164 0.17 28.05 3.40
C PRO A 164 -0.71 27.17 4.30
N LEU A 165 -1.44 26.22 3.69
CA LEU A 165 -2.28 25.28 4.43
C LEU A 165 -1.43 24.29 5.24
N SER A 166 -0.32 23.80 4.67
CA SER A 166 0.64 22.98 5.42
C SER A 166 1.33 23.72 6.56
N ALA A 167 1.57 25.03 6.42
CA ALA A 167 2.11 25.85 7.50
C ALA A 167 1.11 25.98 8.66
N LEU A 168 -0.19 26.06 8.36
CA LEU A 168 -1.24 26.01 9.39
C LEU A 168 -1.24 24.65 10.10
N THR A 169 -1.18 23.54 9.36
CA THR A 169 -1.03 22.19 9.92
C THR A 169 0.21 22.11 10.83
N ALA A 170 1.35 22.62 10.37
CA ALA A 170 2.60 22.64 11.14
C ALA A 170 2.42 23.37 12.47
N ARG A 171 1.76 24.54 12.44
CA ARG A 171 1.50 25.34 13.64
C ARG A 171 0.58 24.62 14.63
N VAL A 172 -0.46 23.93 14.14
CA VAL A 172 -1.36 23.14 14.98
C VAL A 172 -0.62 21.96 15.63
N VAL A 173 0.16 21.20 14.85
CA VAL A 173 0.96 20.07 15.35
C VAL A 173 1.98 20.56 16.39
N ALA A 174 2.72 21.64 16.09
CA ALA A 174 3.70 22.22 17.00
C ALA A 174 3.06 22.70 18.31
N ARG A 175 1.93 23.41 18.25
CA ARG A 175 1.17 23.83 19.43
C ARG A 175 0.70 22.63 20.26
N LYS A 176 0.15 21.59 19.62
CA LYS A 176 -0.28 20.37 20.30
C LYS A 176 0.89 19.74 21.05
N ARG A 177 2.04 19.56 20.40
CA ARG A 177 3.25 19.00 21.02
C ARG A 177 3.76 19.86 22.18
N ALA A 178 3.81 21.18 22.01
CA ALA A 178 4.21 22.10 23.07
C ALA A 178 3.28 22.02 24.29
N ARG A 179 1.95 21.87 24.11
CA ARG A 179 1.03 21.71 25.25
C ARG A 179 1.37 20.50 26.12
N TYR A 180 1.70 19.35 25.52
CA TYR A 180 2.07 18.15 26.27
C TYR A 180 3.49 18.23 26.85
N ARG A 181 4.44 18.79 26.09
CA ARG A 181 5.83 18.96 26.56
C ARG A 181 5.93 19.93 27.75
N ASP A 182 5.19 21.03 27.69
CA ASP A 182 5.18 22.06 28.72
C ASP A 182 4.26 21.70 29.91
N GLY A 183 3.66 20.49 29.94
CA GLY A 183 2.77 20.02 31.00
C GLY A 183 1.38 20.68 31.04
N ARG A 184 1.04 21.55 30.07
CA ARG A 184 -0.28 22.20 29.99
C ARG A 184 -1.42 21.23 29.67
N ALA A 185 -1.11 20.13 28.99
CA ALA A 185 -2.02 19.02 28.76
C ALA A 185 -1.50 17.78 29.49
N THR A 186 -2.38 17.09 30.21
CA THR A 186 -2.00 15.90 30.98
C THR A 186 -2.02 14.67 30.08
N ALA A 187 -0.90 13.95 30.00
CA ALA A 187 -0.84 12.63 29.40
C ALA A 187 -1.15 11.57 30.47
N TYR A 188 -2.02 10.62 30.16
CA TYR A 188 -2.23 9.45 31.00
C TYR A 188 -0.99 8.57 30.97
N ARG A 189 -0.41 8.30 32.13
CA ARG A 189 0.69 7.35 32.28
C ARG A 189 0.16 6.01 32.77
N ALA A 190 0.32 4.98 31.95
CA ALA A 190 -0.03 3.63 32.32
C ALA A 190 0.90 3.12 33.45
N PRO A 191 0.43 2.20 34.31
CA PRO A 191 1.27 1.57 35.34
C PRO A 191 2.29 0.58 34.74
N VAL A 192 2.23 0.33 33.44
CA VAL A 192 3.13 -0.54 32.69
C VAL A 192 3.77 0.23 31.53
N PRO A 193 4.97 -0.16 31.05
CA PRO A 193 5.61 0.47 29.91
C PRO A 193 4.74 0.47 28.65
N VAL A 194 4.82 1.55 27.87
CA VAL A 194 4.09 1.73 26.61
C VAL A 194 5.07 1.90 25.44
N VAL A 195 5.04 0.96 24.50
CA VAL A 195 5.73 1.04 23.20
C VAL A 195 4.76 1.60 22.16
N VAL A 196 5.10 2.72 21.53
CA VAL A 196 4.30 3.30 20.44
C VAL A 196 4.95 2.96 19.11
N ILE A 197 4.19 2.30 18.23
CA ILE A 197 4.56 2.03 16.85
C ILE A 197 3.66 2.86 15.95
N GLY A 198 4.23 3.62 15.02
CA GLY A 198 3.44 4.43 14.10
C GLY A 198 4.21 4.88 12.88
N ASN A 199 3.60 5.76 12.09
CA ASN A 199 4.28 6.40 10.98
C ASN A 199 4.07 7.92 10.99
N ILE A 200 4.96 8.63 10.29
CA ILE A 200 4.82 10.07 10.03
C ILE A 200 4.32 10.35 8.61
N PHE A 201 4.19 9.33 7.77
CA PHE A 201 3.80 9.42 6.36
C PHE A 201 2.38 8.86 6.15
N VAL A 202 1.56 9.48 5.30
CA VAL A 202 0.24 8.96 4.95
C VAL A 202 0.33 7.75 4.02
N GLY A 203 -0.11 6.58 4.50
CA GLY A 203 -0.22 5.36 3.71
C GLY A 203 0.23 4.10 4.46
N GLY A 204 0.16 2.96 3.78
CA GLY A 204 0.59 1.67 4.32
C GLY A 204 2.12 1.53 4.35
N THR A 205 2.73 1.80 5.51
CA THR A 205 4.19 1.71 5.71
C THR A 205 4.66 0.36 6.28
N GLY A 206 3.75 -0.59 6.51
CA GLY A 206 4.07 -1.89 7.13
C GLY A 206 4.07 -1.87 8.66
N LYS A 207 3.22 -1.04 9.28
CA LYS A 207 3.08 -0.97 10.74
C LYS A 207 2.60 -2.28 11.35
N THR A 208 1.56 -2.90 10.79
CA THR A 208 0.94 -4.09 11.36
C THR A 208 1.92 -5.26 11.50
N PRO A 209 2.76 -5.60 10.48
CA PRO A 209 3.84 -6.57 10.67
C PRO A 209 4.83 -6.21 11.79
N MET A 210 5.18 -4.93 11.96
CA MET A 210 6.07 -4.49 13.03
C MET A 210 5.42 -4.63 14.42
N VAL A 211 4.12 -4.34 14.54
CA VAL A 211 3.34 -4.54 15.78
C VAL A 211 3.30 -6.02 16.16
N ILE A 212 2.97 -6.90 15.21
CA ILE A 212 2.92 -8.35 15.41
C ILE A 212 4.30 -8.86 15.87
N ALA A 213 5.37 -8.51 15.13
CA ALA A 213 6.72 -8.91 15.47
C ALA A 213 7.15 -8.41 16.86
N THR A 214 6.78 -7.18 17.23
CA THR A 214 7.07 -6.62 18.56
C THR A 214 6.37 -7.41 19.67
N VAL A 215 5.08 -7.72 19.50
CA VAL A 215 4.31 -8.48 20.48
C VAL A 215 4.91 -9.88 20.67
N ASP A 216 5.19 -10.59 19.58
CA ASP A 216 5.73 -11.95 19.66
C ASP A 216 7.15 -11.96 20.25
N ALA A 217 7.99 -10.98 19.87
CA ALA A 217 9.35 -10.87 20.37
C ALA A 217 9.43 -10.47 21.86
N LEU A 218 8.51 -9.62 22.34
CA LEU A 218 8.39 -9.29 23.76
C LEU A 218 7.88 -10.49 24.56
N ARG A 219 6.90 -11.22 24.03
CA ARG A 219 6.42 -12.46 24.65
C ARG A 219 7.53 -13.50 24.79
N ALA A 220 8.32 -13.69 23.75
CA ALA A 220 9.49 -14.57 23.78
C ALA A 220 10.54 -14.16 24.83
N ARG A 221 10.50 -12.90 25.29
CA ARG A 221 11.39 -12.34 26.32
C ARG A 221 10.75 -12.26 27.72
N GLY A 222 9.62 -12.94 27.90
CA GLY A 222 8.95 -13.10 29.20
C GLY A 222 7.92 -12.02 29.54
N TYR A 223 7.64 -11.08 28.63
CA TYR A 223 6.54 -10.14 28.82
C TYR A 223 5.19 -10.78 28.50
N THR A 224 4.12 -10.18 29.02
CA THR A 224 2.73 -10.40 28.66
C THR A 224 2.17 -9.16 27.96
N PRO A 225 2.33 -9.04 26.63
CA PRO A 225 1.93 -7.83 25.93
C PRO A 225 0.42 -7.73 25.74
N GLY A 226 -0.10 -6.50 25.80
CA GLY A 226 -1.42 -6.14 25.32
C GLY A 226 -1.34 -5.04 24.26
N VAL A 227 -2.32 -4.98 23.36
CA VAL A 227 -2.30 -4.05 22.23
C VAL A 227 -3.40 -3.00 22.38
N VAL A 228 -3.08 -1.74 22.11
CA VAL A 228 -4.08 -0.67 21.98
C VAL A 228 -4.08 -0.13 20.57
N SER A 229 -5.25 0.00 19.96
CA SER A 229 -5.41 0.57 18.62
C SER A 229 -6.64 1.48 18.57
N ARG A 230 -6.90 2.06 17.40
CA ARG A 230 -8.02 2.97 17.20
C ARG A 230 -9.35 2.29 16.97
N GLY A 231 -9.29 1.17 16.26
CA GLY A 231 -10.42 0.68 15.49
C GLY A 231 -10.73 1.60 14.33
N TYR A 232 -9.83 1.70 13.35
CA TYR A 232 -10.14 2.42 12.11
C TYR A 232 -11.28 1.73 11.37
N GLY A 233 -12.19 2.51 10.78
CA GLY A 233 -13.35 2.00 10.03
C GLY A 233 -14.54 1.55 10.90
N VAL A 234 -14.40 1.47 12.23
CA VAL A 234 -15.49 1.04 13.12
C VAL A 234 -16.10 2.20 13.90
N LYS A 235 -17.44 2.14 14.07
CA LYS A 235 -18.18 3.06 14.94
C LYS A 235 -18.10 2.56 16.38
N LEU A 236 -17.30 3.24 17.18
CA LEU A 236 -17.16 2.99 18.62
C LEU A 236 -18.00 4.00 19.40
N GLY A 237 -18.67 3.51 20.45
CA GLY A 237 -19.37 4.35 21.42
C GLY A 237 -18.39 5.01 22.40
N PRO A 238 -18.90 5.55 23.52
CA PRO A 238 -18.06 6.22 24.52
C PRO A 238 -17.12 5.26 25.29
N GLN A 239 -17.43 3.96 25.28
CA GLN A 239 -16.65 2.94 25.98
C GLN A 239 -15.68 2.23 25.02
N PRO A 240 -14.44 1.96 25.46
CA PRO A 240 -13.53 1.09 24.73
C PRO A 240 -14.08 -0.32 24.57
N ARG A 241 -13.73 -0.99 23.48
CA ARG A 241 -13.94 -2.43 23.34
C ARG A 241 -12.64 -3.16 23.65
N VAL A 242 -12.73 -4.30 24.30
CA VAL A 242 -11.60 -5.18 24.65
C VAL A 242 -11.94 -6.59 24.18
N GLY A 243 -10.98 -7.29 23.60
CA GLY A 243 -11.14 -8.67 23.17
C GLY A 243 -9.79 -9.36 22.97
N GLN A 244 -9.82 -10.68 22.76
CA GLN A 244 -8.63 -11.49 22.51
C GLN A 244 -8.97 -12.64 21.55
N GLY A 245 -8.03 -13.05 20.70
CA GLY A 245 -8.21 -14.17 19.78
C GLY A 245 -8.84 -13.76 18.44
N GLU A 246 -9.83 -14.52 17.96
CA GLU A 246 -10.54 -14.24 16.70
C GLU A 246 -11.56 -13.12 16.93
N LEU A 247 -11.16 -11.88 16.62
CA LEU A 247 -12.02 -10.71 16.76
C LEU A 247 -12.75 -10.40 15.46
N ASP A 248 -14.00 -9.97 15.57
CA ASP A 248 -14.76 -9.49 14.42
C ASP A 248 -14.19 -8.15 13.92
N ALA A 249 -13.69 -8.14 12.68
CA ALA A 249 -13.18 -6.95 12.02
C ALA A 249 -14.23 -5.84 11.88
N ALA A 250 -15.52 -6.17 11.76
CA ALA A 250 -16.60 -5.18 11.73
C ALA A 250 -16.78 -4.45 13.08
N GLN A 251 -16.34 -5.06 14.18
CA GLN A 251 -16.46 -4.50 15.53
C GLN A 251 -15.16 -3.87 16.04
N PHE A 252 -14.01 -4.41 15.66
CA PHE A 252 -12.69 -3.97 16.14
C PHE A 252 -11.87 -3.24 15.07
N GLY A 253 -12.18 -3.41 13.79
CA GLY A 253 -11.41 -2.94 12.65
C GLY A 253 -10.44 -4.00 12.13
N ASP A 254 -10.05 -3.86 10.85
CA ASP A 254 -9.20 -4.81 10.13
C ASP A 254 -7.85 -5.07 10.84
N GLU A 255 -7.12 -4.00 11.17
CA GLU A 255 -5.77 -4.13 11.75
C GLU A 255 -5.80 -4.71 13.17
N PRO A 256 -6.68 -4.25 14.10
CA PRO A 256 -6.80 -4.84 15.43
C PRO A 256 -7.20 -6.32 15.41
N ALA A 257 -8.14 -6.71 14.53
CA ALA A 257 -8.55 -8.09 14.38
C ALA A 257 -7.40 -8.97 13.86
N LEU A 258 -6.66 -8.49 12.87
CA LEU A 258 -5.47 -9.19 12.35
C LEU A 258 -4.39 -9.36 13.44
N ILE A 259 -4.11 -8.33 14.22
CA ILE A 259 -3.11 -8.39 15.31
C ILE A 259 -3.55 -9.41 16.38
N ALA A 260 -4.82 -9.36 16.80
CA ALA A 260 -5.36 -10.29 17.80
C ALA A 260 -5.28 -11.74 17.33
N ARG A 261 -5.63 -12.00 16.07
CA ARG A 261 -5.56 -13.34 15.46
C ARG A 261 -4.12 -13.86 15.39
N ALA A 262 -3.20 -13.04 14.88
CA ALA A 262 -1.81 -13.43 14.66
C ALA A 262 -1.07 -13.67 15.98
N THR A 263 -1.28 -12.80 16.97
CA THR A 263 -0.49 -12.80 18.21
C THR A 263 -1.20 -13.45 19.40
N ARG A 264 -2.52 -13.64 19.35
CA ARG A 264 -3.37 -13.99 20.50
C ARG A 264 -3.24 -13.04 21.69
N ALA A 265 -2.67 -11.85 21.53
CA ALA A 265 -2.61 -10.85 22.58
C ALA A 265 -4.00 -10.21 22.80
N PRO A 266 -4.33 -9.79 24.04
CA PRO A 266 -5.51 -8.99 24.28
C PRO A 266 -5.36 -7.63 23.59
N VAL A 267 -6.44 -7.18 22.95
CA VAL A 267 -6.51 -5.95 22.15
C VAL A 267 -7.63 -5.07 22.67
N SER A 268 -7.36 -3.77 22.83
CA SER A 268 -8.39 -2.77 23.08
C SER A 268 -8.41 -1.68 22.01
N VAL A 269 -9.61 -1.30 21.58
CA VAL A 269 -9.83 -0.29 20.54
C VAL A 269 -10.62 0.89 21.08
N HIS A 270 -10.08 2.10 20.88
CA HIS A 270 -10.78 3.35 21.14
C HIS A 270 -10.06 4.56 20.50
N PRO A 271 -10.78 5.61 20.05
CA PRO A 271 -10.15 6.86 19.57
C PRO A 271 -9.30 7.55 20.63
N ARG A 272 -9.76 7.55 21.89
CA ARG A 272 -8.98 8.01 23.06
C ARG A 272 -8.12 6.85 23.60
N ARG A 273 -6.83 6.83 23.24
CA ARG A 273 -5.90 5.72 23.59
C ARG A 273 -5.70 5.50 25.08
N ALA A 274 -5.76 6.55 25.88
CA ALA A 274 -5.72 6.42 27.35
C ALA A 274 -6.86 5.54 27.89
N LEU A 275 -8.09 5.71 27.36
CA LEU A 275 -9.23 4.90 27.77
C LEU A 275 -9.07 3.43 27.32
N ALA A 276 -8.57 3.20 26.10
CA ALA A 276 -8.25 1.84 25.63
C ALA A 276 -7.23 1.15 26.53
N ALA A 277 -6.14 1.85 26.90
CA ALA A 277 -5.13 1.32 27.81
C ALA A 277 -5.72 0.99 29.20
N GLN A 278 -6.53 1.88 29.78
CA GLN A 278 -7.18 1.64 31.06
C GLN A 278 -8.17 0.45 31.00
N ALA A 279 -8.95 0.34 29.93
CA ALA A 279 -9.87 -0.79 29.75
C ALA A 279 -9.12 -2.11 29.57
N LEU A 280 -8.05 -2.12 28.78
CA LEU A 280 -7.19 -3.27 28.56
C LEU A 280 -6.60 -3.80 29.88
N LEU A 281 -6.00 -2.93 30.68
CA LEU A 281 -5.37 -3.31 31.96
C LEU A 281 -6.40 -3.77 33.00
N ARG A 282 -7.60 -3.19 33.01
CA ARG A 282 -8.70 -3.66 33.88
C ARG A 282 -9.18 -5.06 33.48
N ALA A 283 -9.35 -5.31 32.19
CA ALA A 283 -9.84 -6.60 31.70
C ALA A 283 -8.75 -7.70 31.74
N HIS A 284 -7.48 -7.32 31.56
CA HIS A 284 -6.34 -8.23 31.56
C HIS A 284 -5.22 -7.74 32.50
N PRO A 285 -5.36 -7.95 33.83
CA PRO A 285 -4.41 -7.46 34.82
C PRO A 285 -2.99 -8.04 34.71
N ARG A 286 -2.82 -9.14 33.97
CA ARG A 286 -1.51 -9.76 33.70
C ARG A 286 -0.70 -9.03 32.65
N VAL A 287 -1.31 -8.10 31.89
CA VAL A 287 -0.58 -7.33 30.88
C VAL A 287 0.46 -6.46 31.57
N ASP A 288 1.73 -6.64 31.20
CA ASP A 288 2.90 -5.97 31.79
C ASP A 288 3.61 -5.02 30.81
N VAL A 289 3.14 -4.94 29.56
CA VAL A 289 3.58 -3.99 28.54
C VAL A 289 2.47 -3.73 27.54
N ILE A 290 2.30 -2.47 27.14
CA ILE A 290 1.33 -2.07 26.11
C ILE A 290 2.07 -1.74 24.81
N VAL A 291 1.60 -2.31 23.70
CA VAL A 291 2.02 -1.94 22.34
C VAL A 291 0.89 -1.14 21.69
N SER A 292 1.13 0.14 21.41
CA SER A 292 0.17 1.02 20.76
C SER A 292 0.39 1.07 19.25
N ASP A 293 -0.63 0.68 18.51
CA ASP A 293 -0.68 0.75 17.05
C ASP A 293 -1.18 2.13 16.56
N ASP A 294 -0.48 2.66 15.55
CA ASP A 294 -0.58 4.01 14.98
C ASP A 294 -0.68 5.13 16.05
N GLY A 295 0.17 5.05 17.08
CA GLY A 295 0.05 5.87 18.30
C GLY A 295 0.80 7.21 18.29
N LEU A 296 1.64 7.50 17.28
CA LEU A 296 2.59 8.63 17.35
C LEU A 296 1.89 9.99 17.59
N GLN A 297 0.76 10.23 16.93
CA GLN A 297 -0.01 11.48 17.07
C GLN A 297 -0.88 11.55 18.35
N HIS A 298 -0.99 10.46 19.10
CA HIS A 298 -1.80 10.34 20.31
C HIS A 298 -0.98 10.68 21.57
N LEU A 299 -0.65 11.96 21.74
CA LEU A 299 0.14 12.49 22.87
C LEU A 299 -0.52 12.32 24.26
N ALA A 300 -1.83 12.09 24.30
CA ALA A 300 -2.59 11.89 25.53
C ALA A 300 -2.28 10.56 26.26
N LEU A 301 -1.64 9.61 25.59
CA LEU A 301 -1.08 8.41 26.21
C LEU A 301 0.44 8.62 26.32
N ALA A 302 0.96 8.61 27.54
CA ALA A 302 2.39 8.65 27.78
C ALA A 302 3.05 7.40 27.20
N ARG A 303 4.27 7.57 26.68
CA ARG A 303 5.01 6.59 25.91
C ARG A 303 6.41 6.47 26.49
N ASP A 304 6.93 5.25 26.54
CA ASP A 304 8.27 4.97 27.07
C ASP A 304 9.25 4.61 25.95
N VAL A 305 8.76 4.05 24.83
CA VAL A 305 9.54 3.81 23.61
C VAL A 305 8.73 4.19 22.37
N GLU A 306 9.37 4.84 21.40
CA GLU A 306 8.77 5.18 20.11
C GLU A 306 9.53 4.57 18.94
N ILE A 307 8.77 3.89 18.07
CA ILE A 307 9.24 3.25 16.85
C ILE A 307 8.47 3.83 15.66
N VAL A 308 9.18 4.47 14.73
CA VAL A 308 8.60 4.92 13.45
C VAL A 308 8.82 3.85 12.38
N VAL A 309 7.76 3.49 11.67
CA VAL A 309 7.83 2.62 10.49
C VAL A 309 7.59 3.45 9.23
N GLN A 310 8.57 3.44 8.34
CA GLN A 310 8.52 4.09 7.02
C GLN A 310 8.81 3.09 5.91
N ASP A 311 8.61 3.51 4.66
CA ASP A 311 8.96 2.74 3.46
C ASP A 311 10.04 3.51 2.67
N PRO A 312 10.54 2.99 1.53
CA PRO A 312 11.67 3.59 0.81
C PRO A 312 11.38 4.96 0.21
N ARG A 313 10.10 5.41 0.20
CA ARG A 313 9.73 6.77 -0.20
C ARG A 313 10.24 7.82 0.79
N GLY A 314 10.58 7.41 2.02
CA GLY A 314 11.10 8.28 3.07
C GLY A 314 10.11 9.41 3.39
N VAL A 315 10.61 10.65 3.39
CA VAL A 315 9.83 11.85 3.72
C VAL A 315 9.14 12.52 2.53
N GLY A 316 9.29 11.96 1.31
CA GLY A 316 8.83 12.59 0.08
C GLY A 316 9.40 14.01 -0.09
N ASN A 317 8.55 14.98 -0.38
CA ASN A 317 8.94 16.39 -0.50
C ASN A 317 9.20 17.10 0.85
N GLY A 318 9.14 16.39 1.98
CA GLY A 318 9.41 16.91 3.32
C GLY A 318 8.34 17.83 3.91
N ARG A 319 7.21 18.05 3.20
CA ARG A 319 6.14 18.95 3.64
C ARG A 319 5.04 18.18 4.37
N LEU A 320 4.41 18.85 5.33
CA LEU A 320 3.20 18.34 5.97
C LEU A 320 2.01 18.34 5.02
N LEU A 321 0.97 17.58 5.36
CA LEU A 321 -0.33 17.66 4.72
C LEU A 321 -0.89 19.08 4.73
N PRO A 322 -1.54 19.52 3.64
CA PRO A 322 -1.77 18.79 2.39
C PRO A 322 -0.71 19.00 1.28
N ALA A 323 0.24 19.92 1.43
CA ALA A 323 1.31 20.16 0.45
C ALA A 323 2.27 18.98 0.28
N GLY A 324 2.38 18.12 1.28
CA GLY A 324 3.19 16.91 1.24
C GLY A 324 2.55 15.77 2.03
N PRO A 325 3.21 14.61 2.08
CA PRO A 325 2.62 13.39 2.61
C PRO A 325 2.75 13.26 4.13
N LEU A 326 3.41 14.19 4.81
CA LEU A 326 3.75 14.03 6.22
C LEU A 326 2.60 14.46 7.16
N ARG A 327 2.35 13.64 8.19
CA ARG A 327 1.47 13.94 9.33
C ARG A 327 2.19 14.71 10.44
N GLU A 328 3.50 14.51 10.54
CA GLU A 328 4.39 15.17 11.50
C GLU A 328 5.68 15.64 10.81
N PRO A 329 6.36 16.69 11.33
CA PRO A 329 7.57 17.20 10.70
C PRO A 329 8.64 16.11 10.57
N ALA A 330 9.41 16.14 9.48
CA ALA A 330 10.49 15.17 9.24
C ALA A 330 11.52 15.13 10.38
N SER A 331 11.71 16.26 11.08
CA SER A 331 12.59 16.35 12.27
C SER A 331 12.23 15.34 13.36
N ARG A 332 10.98 14.86 13.39
CA ARG A 332 10.51 13.88 14.37
C ARG A 332 11.25 12.56 14.29
N LEU A 333 11.78 12.22 13.11
CA LEU A 333 12.60 11.04 12.90
C LEU A 333 13.86 11.05 13.75
N HIS A 334 14.38 12.21 14.17
CA HIS A 334 15.57 12.30 15.02
C HIS A 334 15.27 12.19 16.52
N GLU A 335 13.99 12.28 16.90
CA GLU A 335 13.54 12.31 18.29
C GLU A 335 12.97 10.95 18.76
N VAL A 336 12.88 9.94 17.88
CA VAL A 336 12.35 8.61 18.24
C VAL A 336 13.49 7.68 18.66
N ASP A 337 13.14 6.56 19.30
CA ASP A 337 14.15 5.57 19.72
C ASP A 337 14.59 4.69 18.54
N ALA A 338 13.67 4.37 17.62
CA ALA A 338 13.99 3.59 16.42
C ALA A 338 13.21 4.03 15.17
N VAL A 339 13.86 3.91 14.02
CA VAL A 339 13.28 4.08 12.69
C VAL A 339 13.44 2.77 11.91
N ILE A 340 12.31 2.16 11.57
CA ILE A 340 12.20 0.92 10.81
C ILE A 340 11.86 1.27 9.36
N THR A 341 12.74 0.93 8.43
CA THR A 341 12.52 1.18 6.99
C THR A 341 12.15 -0.12 6.30
N ASN A 342 10.92 -0.23 5.80
CA ASN A 342 10.42 -1.39 5.09
C ASN A 342 10.98 -1.42 3.64
N ILE A 343 12.09 -2.12 3.41
CA ILE A 343 12.80 -2.15 2.12
C ILE A 343 12.19 -3.12 1.09
N GLY A 344 11.19 -3.90 1.48
CA GLY A 344 10.54 -4.89 0.62
C GLY A 344 11.36 -6.16 0.45
N VAL A 345 12.55 -6.07 -0.12
CA VAL A 345 13.49 -7.18 -0.30
C VAL A 345 14.76 -6.90 0.50
N PRO A 346 15.37 -7.89 1.17
CA PRO A 346 16.67 -7.72 1.81
C PRO A 346 17.71 -7.20 0.80
N ASP A 347 18.34 -6.07 1.10
CA ASP A 347 19.38 -5.47 0.24
C ASP A 347 20.81 -5.84 0.70
N GLY A 348 20.93 -6.74 1.68
CA GLY A 348 22.21 -7.20 2.22
C GLY A 348 22.98 -6.13 3.01
N ARG A 349 22.41 -4.93 3.19
CA ARG A 349 23.06 -3.87 3.96
C ARG A 349 22.96 -4.19 5.45
N ALA A 350 24.12 -4.23 6.10
CA ALA A 350 24.18 -4.30 7.55
C ALA A 350 23.52 -3.05 8.16
N ALA A 351 22.89 -3.22 9.33
CA ALA A 351 22.39 -2.09 10.10
C ALA A 351 23.55 -1.10 10.37
N PRO A 352 23.32 0.22 10.23
CA PRO A 352 24.34 1.21 10.58
C PRO A 352 24.80 0.99 12.03
N PRO A 353 26.09 1.21 12.34
CA PRO A 353 26.56 1.12 13.71
C PRO A 353 25.76 2.06 14.62
N ALA A 354 25.54 1.65 15.86
CA ALA A 354 24.81 2.44 16.84
C ALA A 354 25.45 3.84 16.99
N GLY A 355 24.73 4.87 16.55
CA GLY A 355 25.14 6.27 16.66
C GLY A 355 24.37 7.02 17.75
N ALA A 356 24.63 8.32 17.90
CA ALA A 356 23.93 9.20 18.84
C ALA A 356 22.45 9.47 18.47
N GLY A 357 21.99 8.97 17.32
CA GLY A 357 20.62 9.14 16.84
C GLY A 357 19.75 7.89 17.04
N PRO A 358 18.51 7.93 16.55
CA PRO A 358 17.60 6.78 16.55
C PRO A 358 18.23 5.54 15.92
N ARG A 359 17.90 4.38 16.46
CA ARG A 359 18.30 3.09 15.88
C ARG A 359 17.68 2.94 14.48
N GLN A 360 18.51 2.72 13.47
CA GLN A 360 18.06 2.54 12.09
C GLN A 360 18.03 1.05 11.75
N VAL A 361 16.86 0.53 11.39
CA VAL A 361 16.70 -0.90 11.05
C VAL A 361 15.96 -1.04 9.74
N ALA A 362 16.52 -1.79 8.80
CA ALA A 362 15.78 -2.26 7.64
C ALA A 362 14.90 -3.47 8.01
N MET A 363 13.66 -3.45 7.52
CA MET A 363 12.68 -4.53 7.65
C MET A 363 12.24 -5.00 6.26
N TRP A 364 12.00 -6.29 6.10
CA TRP A 364 11.40 -6.87 4.90
C TRP A 364 10.29 -7.84 5.30
N LEU A 365 9.46 -8.23 4.33
CA LEU A 365 8.35 -9.15 4.56
C LEU A 365 8.61 -10.43 3.78
N GLU A 366 8.77 -11.53 4.50
CA GLU A 366 8.90 -12.87 3.93
C GLU A 366 7.53 -13.52 3.94
N PRO A 367 7.03 -13.99 2.79
CA PRO A 367 5.78 -14.72 2.79
C PRO A 367 5.97 -16.10 3.45
N ASP A 368 4.95 -16.53 4.19
CA ASP A 368 4.91 -17.82 4.88
C ASP A 368 4.03 -18.82 4.10
N GLU A 369 3.82 -20.01 4.65
CA GLU A 369 2.89 -21.01 4.10
C GLU A 369 1.48 -20.42 3.90
N ALA A 370 0.93 -20.64 2.71
CA ALA A 370 -0.43 -20.24 2.40
C ALA A 370 -1.43 -21.10 3.18
N ARG A 371 -2.55 -20.47 3.58
CA ARG A 371 -3.59 -21.09 4.41
C ARG A 371 -4.93 -20.94 3.74
N GLN A 372 -5.59 -22.05 3.46
CA GLN A 372 -6.94 -22.03 2.92
C GLN A 372 -7.88 -21.44 3.97
N ILE A 373 -8.68 -20.45 3.56
CA ILE A 373 -9.52 -19.69 4.50
C ILE A 373 -10.64 -20.56 5.07
N GLU A 374 -11.33 -21.33 4.23
CA GLU A 374 -12.47 -22.15 4.66
C GLU A 374 -12.04 -23.47 5.32
N GLY A 375 -11.13 -24.21 4.67
CA GLY A 375 -10.72 -25.55 5.11
C GLY A 375 -9.53 -25.59 6.08
N GLY A 376 -8.83 -24.47 6.28
CA GLY A 376 -7.65 -24.39 7.16
C GLY A 376 -6.41 -25.15 6.65
N ALA A 377 -6.46 -25.75 5.47
CA ALA A 377 -5.34 -26.47 4.86
C ALA A 377 -4.12 -25.54 4.69
N ARG A 378 -2.91 -26.06 4.93
CA ARG A 378 -1.66 -25.31 4.80
C ARG A 378 -0.83 -25.86 3.66
N ARG A 379 -0.23 -24.98 2.86
CA ARG A 379 0.64 -25.36 1.75
C ARG A 379 1.82 -24.39 1.63
N PRO A 380 3.06 -24.87 1.45
CA PRO A 380 4.17 -24.02 1.07
C PRO A 380 3.84 -23.22 -0.19
N LEU A 381 4.29 -21.98 -0.30
CA LEU A 381 4.02 -21.16 -1.49
C LEU A 381 4.57 -21.78 -2.79
N ALA A 382 5.67 -22.51 -2.70
CA ALA A 382 6.24 -23.25 -3.81
C ALA A 382 5.25 -24.28 -4.41
N ALA A 383 4.29 -24.77 -3.64
CA ALA A 383 3.28 -25.70 -4.15
C ALA A 383 2.36 -25.06 -5.20
N PHE A 384 2.23 -23.73 -5.20
CA PHE A 384 1.43 -22.98 -6.17
C PHE A 384 2.22 -22.61 -7.43
N ALA A 385 3.55 -22.78 -7.42
CA ALA A 385 4.37 -22.57 -8.61
C ALA A 385 4.05 -23.63 -9.67
N GLY A 386 3.82 -23.19 -10.91
CA GLY A 386 3.45 -24.06 -12.02
C GLY A 386 2.00 -24.58 -12.01
N GLN A 387 1.18 -24.22 -11.01
CA GLN A 387 -0.25 -24.51 -11.07
C GLN A 387 -0.94 -23.62 -12.11
N PRO A 388 -1.86 -24.15 -12.94
CA PRO A 388 -2.68 -23.33 -13.80
C PRO A 388 -3.71 -22.53 -12.97
N ASP A 389 -4.13 -21.40 -13.51
CA ASP A 389 -5.28 -20.62 -13.03
C ASP A 389 -5.18 -20.13 -11.57
N VAL A 390 -3.98 -19.70 -11.16
CA VAL A 390 -3.77 -18.99 -9.89
C VAL A 390 -4.01 -17.50 -10.09
N ALA A 391 -4.95 -16.92 -9.34
CA ALA A 391 -5.15 -15.48 -9.27
C ALA A 391 -4.67 -14.92 -7.93
N ALA A 392 -4.47 -13.61 -7.87
CA ALA A 392 -4.19 -12.90 -6.63
C ALA A 392 -5.08 -11.68 -6.47
N ALA A 393 -5.49 -11.38 -5.24
CA ALA A 393 -6.24 -10.17 -4.92
C ALA A 393 -5.70 -9.50 -3.65
N ALA A 394 -5.74 -8.17 -3.60
CA ALA A 394 -5.27 -7.43 -2.44
C ALA A 394 -5.99 -6.07 -2.29
N GLY A 395 -6.58 -5.85 -1.11
CA GLY A 395 -7.23 -4.61 -0.66
C GLY A 395 -6.36 -3.83 0.31
N ILE A 396 -5.12 -3.55 -0.08
CA ILE A 396 -4.11 -2.81 0.70
C ILE A 396 -3.65 -1.56 -0.04
N GLY A 397 -3.05 -0.58 0.65
CA GLY A 397 -2.60 0.68 0.05
C GLY A 397 -1.60 0.57 -1.13
N ASN A 398 -0.96 -0.59 -1.35
CA ASN A 398 -0.18 -0.87 -2.56
C ASN A 398 -0.29 -2.37 -2.96
N PRO A 399 -1.33 -2.77 -3.70
CA PRO A 399 -1.58 -4.16 -4.10
C PRO A 399 -0.44 -4.76 -4.95
N GLU A 400 0.23 -3.94 -5.75
CA GLU A 400 1.30 -4.42 -6.65
C GLU A 400 2.49 -5.02 -5.90
N ARG A 401 2.76 -4.57 -4.66
CA ARG A 401 3.79 -5.18 -3.81
C ARG A 401 3.47 -6.65 -3.52
N PHE A 402 2.21 -6.97 -3.26
CA PHE A 402 1.78 -8.33 -2.99
C PHE A 402 1.92 -9.19 -4.26
N PHE A 403 1.44 -8.71 -5.40
CA PHE A 403 1.54 -9.44 -6.67
C PHE A 403 2.99 -9.67 -7.09
N THR A 404 3.85 -8.66 -6.92
CA THR A 404 5.28 -8.79 -7.16
C THR A 404 5.90 -9.85 -6.26
N THR A 405 5.56 -9.87 -4.97
CA THR A 405 6.05 -10.87 -4.00
C THR A 405 5.68 -12.29 -4.43
N LEU A 406 4.47 -12.51 -4.93
CA LEU A 406 4.05 -13.83 -5.42
C LEU A 406 4.81 -14.24 -6.69
N ARG A 407 5.00 -13.30 -7.63
CA ARG A 407 5.77 -13.56 -8.85
C ARG A 407 7.25 -13.87 -8.55
N THR A 408 7.86 -13.19 -7.57
CA THR A 408 9.25 -13.49 -7.17
C THR A 408 9.38 -14.86 -6.51
N GLN A 409 8.29 -15.43 -5.98
CA GLN A 409 8.22 -16.82 -5.50
C GLN A 409 7.96 -17.85 -6.64
N GLY A 410 8.00 -17.42 -7.91
CA GLY A 410 7.79 -18.29 -9.07
C GLY A 410 6.33 -18.63 -9.38
N ILE A 411 5.38 -17.93 -8.76
CA ILE A 411 3.95 -18.16 -8.99
C ILE A 411 3.50 -17.36 -10.20
N ALA A 412 3.05 -18.07 -11.25
CA ALA A 412 2.45 -17.47 -12.42
C ALA A 412 1.00 -17.06 -12.11
N LEU A 413 0.74 -15.75 -12.09
CA LEU A 413 -0.59 -15.21 -11.81
C LEU A 413 -1.37 -15.04 -13.12
N ALA A 414 -2.42 -15.84 -13.31
CA ALA A 414 -3.34 -15.75 -14.43
C ALA A 414 -4.17 -14.46 -14.40
N ALA A 415 -4.49 -13.97 -13.20
CA ALA A 415 -5.18 -12.71 -12.99
C ALA A 415 -4.72 -12.01 -11.70
N THR A 416 -4.74 -10.68 -11.70
CA THR A 416 -4.52 -9.86 -10.51
C THR A 416 -5.69 -8.91 -10.31
N LEU A 417 -6.26 -8.91 -9.11
CA LEU A 417 -7.40 -8.08 -8.73
C LEU A 417 -6.97 -7.06 -7.65
N PRO A 418 -6.54 -5.85 -8.04
CA PRO A 418 -6.30 -4.78 -7.08
C PRO A 418 -7.64 -4.28 -6.54
N LEU A 419 -7.76 -4.22 -5.21
CA LEU A 419 -8.94 -3.72 -4.52
C LEU A 419 -8.59 -2.44 -3.74
N PRO A 420 -9.57 -1.54 -3.48
CA PRO A 420 -9.36 -0.39 -2.61
C PRO A 420 -8.84 -0.81 -1.23
N ASP A 421 -8.05 0.06 -0.59
CA ASP A 421 -7.65 -0.18 0.80
C ASP A 421 -8.90 -0.23 1.68
N HIS A 422 -8.93 -1.20 2.62
CA HIS A 422 -10.12 -1.49 3.43
C HIS A 422 -11.37 -1.90 2.63
N HIS A 423 -11.20 -2.56 1.46
CA HIS A 423 -12.32 -3.09 0.68
C HIS A 423 -13.31 -3.88 1.55
N ASP A 424 -14.60 -3.64 1.34
CA ASP A 424 -15.71 -4.37 1.96
C ASP A 424 -16.04 -5.61 1.14
N TYR A 425 -16.08 -6.76 1.80
CA TYR A 425 -16.33 -8.07 1.20
C TYR A 425 -17.80 -8.53 1.37
N ALA A 426 -18.73 -7.64 1.70
CA ALA A 426 -20.17 -7.95 1.74
C ALA A 426 -20.69 -8.60 0.44
N ARG A 427 -20.06 -8.28 -0.71
CA ARG A 427 -20.25 -8.99 -1.97
C ARG A 427 -18.90 -9.54 -2.41
N SER A 428 -18.86 -10.81 -2.78
CA SER A 428 -17.62 -11.44 -3.27
C SER A 428 -17.15 -10.77 -4.57
N PRO A 429 -15.96 -10.14 -4.60
CA PRO A 429 -15.40 -9.60 -5.84
C PRO A 429 -14.78 -10.71 -6.72
N PHE A 430 -14.80 -11.96 -6.25
CA PHE A 430 -14.11 -13.10 -6.84
C PHE A 430 -14.98 -13.89 -7.83
N GLN A 431 -16.26 -13.52 -8.01
CA GLN A 431 -17.19 -14.26 -8.87
C GLN A 431 -16.75 -14.27 -10.33
N ALA A 432 -16.23 -13.14 -10.82
CA ALA A 432 -15.76 -13.00 -12.21
C ALA A 432 -14.37 -13.60 -12.46
N LEU A 433 -13.65 -14.03 -11.41
CA LEU A 433 -12.33 -14.65 -11.56
C LEU A 433 -12.49 -16.13 -11.89
N ALA A 434 -12.20 -16.49 -13.15
CA ALA A 434 -12.05 -17.87 -13.60
C ALA A 434 -10.70 -18.47 -13.12
N ALA A 435 -10.50 -18.48 -11.80
CA ALA A 435 -9.31 -19.00 -11.14
C ALA A 435 -9.69 -20.15 -10.22
N ARG A 436 -8.84 -21.18 -10.15
CA ARG A 436 -9.00 -22.32 -9.22
C ARG A 436 -8.49 -22.01 -7.82
N THR A 437 -7.51 -21.11 -7.74
CA THR A 437 -6.90 -20.64 -6.49
C THR A 437 -6.78 -19.13 -6.55
N ILE A 438 -7.14 -18.47 -5.45
CA ILE A 438 -7.05 -17.01 -5.30
C ILE A 438 -6.23 -16.74 -4.03
N LEU A 439 -5.02 -16.23 -4.22
CA LEU A 439 -4.12 -15.84 -3.14
C LEU A 439 -4.49 -14.42 -2.67
N VAL A 440 -4.70 -14.23 -1.37
CA VAL A 440 -5.07 -12.95 -0.76
C VAL A 440 -4.16 -12.60 0.41
N THR A 441 -4.10 -11.32 0.77
CA THR A 441 -3.33 -10.87 1.93
C THR A 441 -4.00 -11.26 3.25
N SER A 442 -3.25 -11.32 4.36
CA SER A 442 -3.83 -11.52 5.69
C SER A 442 -4.88 -10.47 6.09
N LYS A 443 -4.72 -9.22 5.62
CA LYS A 443 -5.70 -8.15 5.88
C LYS A 443 -7.03 -8.39 5.16
N ASP A 444 -6.97 -9.01 3.98
CA ASP A 444 -8.17 -9.38 3.23
C ASP A 444 -8.80 -10.66 3.77
N ALA A 445 -7.96 -11.64 4.16
CA ALA A 445 -8.40 -12.94 4.65
C ALA A 445 -9.32 -12.85 5.87
N ILE A 446 -9.05 -11.93 6.80
CA ILE A 446 -9.91 -11.70 7.99
C ILE A 446 -11.35 -11.29 7.62
N LYS A 447 -11.56 -10.69 6.45
CA LYS A 447 -12.89 -10.25 5.96
C LYS A 447 -13.52 -11.28 5.03
N CYS A 448 -12.71 -12.08 4.36
CA CYS A 448 -13.17 -13.09 3.41
C CYS A 448 -13.72 -14.36 4.06
N ALA A 449 -13.53 -14.56 5.37
CA ALA A 449 -13.97 -15.77 6.06
C ALA A 449 -15.47 -16.05 5.89
N ALA A 450 -16.31 -15.00 5.84
CA ALA A 450 -17.76 -15.11 5.65
C ALA A 450 -18.19 -15.41 4.20
N LEU A 451 -17.26 -15.44 3.23
CA LEU A 451 -17.59 -15.68 1.82
C LEU A 451 -17.79 -17.16 1.49
N HIS A 452 -17.31 -18.08 2.33
CA HIS A 452 -17.38 -19.53 2.09
C HIS A 452 -16.89 -19.93 0.68
N ASP A 453 -15.75 -19.36 0.25
CA ASP A 453 -15.14 -19.62 -1.05
C ASP A 453 -13.87 -20.46 -0.86
N ALA A 454 -13.98 -21.76 -1.16
CA ALA A 454 -12.90 -22.74 -1.05
C ALA A 454 -11.65 -22.41 -1.89
N ARG A 455 -11.76 -21.50 -2.86
CA ARG A 455 -10.65 -21.06 -3.72
C ARG A 455 -9.74 -20.07 -3.01
N LEU A 456 -10.15 -19.50 -1.86
CA LEU A 456 -9.40 -18.44 -1.18
C LEU A 456 -8.31 -19.00 -0.27
N TRP A 457 -7.10 -18.49 -0.46
CA TRP A 457 -5.93 -18.80 0.34
C TRP A 457 -5.29 -17.52 0.84
N GLU A 458 -5.18 -17.39 2.15
CA GLU A 458 -4.37 -16.37 2.79
C GLU A 458 -2.89 -16.66 2.53
N VAL A 459 -2.12 -15.62 2.24
CA VAL A 459 -0.65 -15.64 2.22
C VAL A 459 -0.15 -14.76 3.37
N PRO A 460 0.16 -15.33 4.54
CA PRO A 460 0.73 -14.60 5.65
C PRO A 460 2.12 -14.08 5.33
N VAL A 461 2.54 -13.05 6.04
CA VAL A 461 3.90 -12.51 5.96
C VAL A 461 4.52 -12.43 7.35
N ARG A 462 5.80 -12.75 7.43
CA ARG A 462 6.65 -12.57 8.61
C ARG A 462 7.61 -11.42 8.36
N ALA A 463 7.77 -10.55 9.36
CA ALA A 463 8.75 -9.49 9.30
C ALA A 463 10.16 -10.03 9.59
N GLY A 464 11.10 -9.81 8.67
CA GLY A 464 12.53 -9.98 8.87
C GLY A 464 13.20 -8.63 9.14
N PHE A 465 14.30 -8.64 9.89
CA PHE A 465 15.00 -7.42 10.33
C PHE A 465 16.50 -7.56 10.10
N SER A 466 17.11 -6.47 9.60
CA SER A 466 18.57 -6.37 9.39
C SER A 466 19.37 -6.40 10.70
N ASP A 467 18.72 -6.09 11.81
CA ASP A 467 19.31 -6.00 13.13
C ASP A 467 18.77 -7.10 14.04
N PRO A 468 19.55 -8.15 14.32
CA PRO A 468 19.11 -9.26 15.16
C PRO A 468 18.91 -8.86 16.62
N GLN A 469 19.52 -7.77 17.08
CA GLN A 469 19.45 -7.31 18.48
C GLN A 469 18.31 -6.32 18.73
N LEU A 470 17.51 -5.97 17.71
CA LEU A 470 16.42 -4.98 17.83
C LEU A 470 15.53 -5.25 19.04
N PHE A 471 15.05 -6.49 19.19
CA PHE A 471 14.10 -6.80 20.25
C PHE A 471 14.76 -7.03 21.63
N ASP A 472 16.04 -7.39 21.67
CA ASP A 472 16.81 -7.43 22.92
C ASP A 472 17.04 -6.01 23.46
N TRP A 473 17.42 -5.10 22.57
CA TRP A 473 17.52 -3.68 22.87
C TRP A 473 16.19 -3.11 23.35
N LEU A 474 15.07 -3.45 22.69
CA LEU A 474 13.74 -2.99 23.09
C LEU A 474 13.42 -3.47 24.52
N ALA A 475 13.58 -4.75 24.79
CA ALA A 475 13.33 -5.30 26.12
C ALA A 475 14.22 -4.67 27.20
N GLN A 476 15.51 -4.47 26.92
CA GLN A 476 16.43 -3.79 27.84
C GLN A 476 16.00 -2.35 28.10
N THR A 477 15.62 -1.61 27.06
CA THR A 477 15.16 -0.23 27.15
C THR A 477 13.89 -0.13 28.02
N LEU A 478 12.95 -1.07 27.83
CA LEU A 478 11.74 -1.14 28.64
C LEU A 478 12.03 -1.40 30.12
N ARG A 479 12.97 -2.28 30.44
CA ARG A 479 13.39 -2.53 31.84
C ARG A 479 13.99 -1.28 32.49
N GLN A 480 14.79 -0.52 31.74
CA GLN A 480 15.44 0.70 32.23
C GLN A 480 14.45 1.85 32.44
N ARG A 481 13.43 1.95 31.58
CA ARG A 481 12.42 3.02 31.60
C ARG A 481 11.15 2.65 32.35
N ALA A 482 11.04 1.39 32.82
CA ALA A 482 9.89 0.94 33.58
C ALA A 482 9.65 1.87 34.78
N PRO A 483 8.38 2.24 35.04
CA PRO A 483 8.06 3.01 36.23
C PRO A 483 8.54 2.21 37.45
N ARG A 484 9.49 2.77 38.22
CA ARG A 484 9.89 2.18 39.49
C ARG A 484 8.62 2.05 40.33
N GLN A 485 8.28 0.84 40.74
CA GLN A 485 7.21 0.66 41.72
C GLN A 485 7.64 1.41 42.99
N PRO A 486 6.77 2.29 43.53
CA PRO A 486 7.07 3.05 44.74
C PRO A 486 7.26 2.15 45.96
#